data_AF-A0A2J0LKS9-F1
#
_entry.id   AF-A0A2J0LKS9-F1
#
_cell.length_a   1.000
_cell.length_b   1.000
_cell.length_c   1.000
_cell.angle_alpha   90.00
_cell.angle_beta   90.00
_cell.angle_gamma   90.00
#
_symmetry.space_group_name_H-M   'P 1'
#
loop_
_entity.id
_entity.type
_entity.pdbx_description
1 polymer ?
#
loop_
_entity_poly.entity_id
_entity_poly.type
_entity_poly.pdbx_seq_one_letter_code
_entity_poly.pdbx_strand_id
1 'polypeptide(L)' 'MAEIRANIKILPVKHPHLYQKLAQKAIELHLLGMPYSKIGEILGIDPKTAIKAVMSLRAKRSNLKMII' A
#
# COMPACT_ATOMS: atom_id res chain seq x y z
N MET A 1 35.59 -18.55 -28.20
CA MET A 1 34.81 -18.88 -26.98
C MET A 1 34.30 -17.57 -26.41
N ALA A 2 33.04 -17.23 -26.69
CA ALA A 2 32.45 -15.96 -26.24
C ALA A 2 31.73 -16.20 -24.91
N GLU A 3 32.25 -15.62 -23.82
CA GLU A 3 31.60 -15.65 -22.51
C GLU A 3 30.30 -14.83 -22.55
N ILE A 4 29.16 -15.51 -22.50
CA ILE A 4 27.87 -14.86 -22.31
C ILE A 4 27.77 -14.49 -20.82
N ARG A 5 28.20 -13.28 -20.48
CA ARG A 5 27.89 -12.67 -19.18
C ARG A 5 26.42 -12.26 -19.19
N ALA A 6 25.54 -13.18 -18.83
CA ALA A 6 24.14 -12.88 -18.55
C ALA A 6 24.10 -11.96 -17.32
N ASN A 7 24.02 -10.65 -17.57
CA ASN A 7 23.87 -9.64 -16.54
C ASN A 7 22.43 -9.76 -15.99
N ILE A 8 22.23 -10.62 -15.00
CA ILE A 8 20.93 -10.80 -14.34
C ILE A 8 20.66 -9.50 -13.56
N LYS A 9 19.97 -8.56 -14.22
CA LYS A 9 19.35 -7.42 -13.55
C LYS A 9 18.24 -7.97 -12.66
N ILE A 10 18.56 -8.22 -11.40
CA ILE A 10 17.54 -8.40 -10.37
C ILE A 10 16.86 -7.04 -10.21
N LEU A 11 15.77 -6.84 -10.94
CA LEU A 11 14.89 -5.69 -10.72
C LEU A 11 14.36 -5.81 -9.29
N PRO A 12 14.38 -4.75 -8.48
CA PRO A 12 13.70 -4.78 -7.19
C PRO A 12 12.23 -5.03 -7.52
N VAL A 13 11.78 -6.25 -7.21
CA VAL A 13 10.37 -6.61 -7.21
C VAL A 13 9.78 -5.77 -6.08
N LYS A 14 9.44 -4.52 -6.39
CA LYS A 14 8.47 -3.79 -5.60
C LYS A 14 7.32 -4.77 -5.47
N HIS A 15 6.93 -5.13 -4.26
CA HIS A 15 5.78 -5.97 -4.02
C HIS A 15 4.58 -5.02 -3.84
N PRO A 16 4.02 -4.41 -4.91
CA PRO A 16 2.89 -3.50 -4.78
C PRO A 16 1.70 -4.21 -4.13
N HIS A 17 1.61 -5.53 -4.31
CA HIS A 17 0.56 -6.37 -3.75
C HIS A 17 0.56 -6.42 -2.22
N LEU A 18 1.73 -6.45 -1.57
CA LEU A 18 1.81 -6.49 -0.10
C LEU A 18 1.36 -5.15 0.50
N TYR A 19 1.87 -4.05 -0.06
CA TYR A 19 1.45 -2.71 0.35
C TYR A 19 -0.04 -2.48 0.10
N GLN A 20 -0.57 -2.90 -1.06
CA GLN A 20 -2.00 -2.76 -1.37
C GLN A 20 -2.88 -3.56 -0.40
N LYS A 21 -2.50 -4.80 -0.05
CA LYS A 21 -3.25 -5.62 0.93
C LYS A 21 -3.26 -4.99 2.32
N LEU A 22 -2.11 -4.50 2.79
CA LEU A 22 -2.00 -3.81 4.07
C LEU A 22 -2.78 -2.49 4.07
N ALA A 23 -2.71 -1.74 2.97
CA ALA A 23 -3.48 -0.51 2.79
C ALA A 23 -4.99 -0.75 2.84
N GLN A 24 -5.49 -1.78 2.13
CA GLN A 24 -6.90 -2.17 2.18
C GLN A 24 -7.35 -2.51 3.60
N LYS A 25 -6.57 -3.32 4.31
CA LYS A 25 -6.90 -3.72 5.68
C LYS A 25 -6.85 -2.54 6.66
N ALA A 26 -5.90 -1.61 6.48
CA ALA A 26 -5.82 -0.37 7.25
C ALA A 26 -7.07 0.51 7.04
N ILE A 27 -7.58 0.57 5.81
CA ILE A 27 -8.83 1.27 5.47
C ILE A 27 -10.02 0.64 6.16
N GLU A 28 -10.16 -0.69 6.09
CA GLU A 28 -11.27 -1.40 6.73
C GLU A 28 -11.30 -1.16 8.24
N LEU A 29 -10.15 -1.29 8.91
CA LEU A 29 -10.03 -1.01 10.33
C LEU A 29 -10.33 0.45 10.68
N HIS A 30 -9.91 1.40 9.83
CA HIS A 30 -10.25 2.80 10.02
C HIS A 30 -11.75 3.08 9.87
N LEU A 31 -12.42 2.43 8.91
CA LEU A 31 -13.87 2.53 8.73
C LEU A 31 -14.65 1.96 9.93
N LEU A 32 -14.06 1.01 10.67
CA LEU A 32 -14.58 0.49 11.93
C LEU A 32 -14.34 1.44 13.13
N GLY A 33 -13.80 2.63 12.91
CA GLY A 33 -13.55 3.63 13.94
C GLY A 33 -12.25 3.43 14.72
N MET A 34 -11.36 2.55 14.25
CA MET A 34 -10.11 2.27 14.95
C MET A 34 -9.09 3.41 14.75
N PRO A 35 -8.35 3.80 15.81
CA PRO A 35 -7.30 4.81 15.69
C PRO A 35 -6.09 4.28 14.92
N TYR A 36 -5.44 5.16 14.16
CA TYR A 36 -4.29 4.81 13.30
C TYR A 36 -3.10 4.18 14.04
N SER A 37 -2.88 4.55 15.30
CA SER A 37 -1.86 3.93 16.16
C SER A 37 -2.12 2.43 16.33
N LYS A 38 -3.36 2.07 16.67
CA LYS A 38 -3.79 0.68 16.87
C LYS A 38 -3.82 -0.11 15.57
N ILE A 39 -4.19 0.53 14.46
CA ILE A 39 -4.11 -0.06 13.11
C ILE A 39 -2.66 -0.40 12.75
N GLY A 40 -1.73 0.51 13.05
CA GLY A 40 -0.30 0.28 12.83
C GLY A 40 0.22 -0.91 13.62
N GLU A 41 -0.15 -1.03 14.89
CA GLU A 41 0.19 -2.17 15.74
C GLU A 41 -0.35 -3.49 15.19
N ILE A 42 -1.63 -3.54 14.81
CA ILE A 42 -2.28 -4.77 14.30
C ILE A 42 -1.69 -5.22 12.98
N LEU A 43 -1.32 -4.28 12.11
CA LEU A 43 -0.80 -4.58 10.78
C LEU A 43 0.73 -4.64 10.74
N GLY A 44 1.41 -4.34 11.85
CA GLY A 44 2.87 -4.27 11.91
C GLY A 44 3.45 -3.17 10.99
N ILE A 45 2.73 -2.08 10.80
CA ILE A 45 3.14 -0.96 9.93
C ILE A 45 3.21 0.35 10.72
N ASP A 46 4.06 1.26 10.27
CA ASP A 46 4.12 2.60 10.86
C ASP A 46 2.75 3.31 10.71
N PRO A 47 2.23 3.99 11.76
CA PRO A 47 0.96 4.70 11.71
C PRO A 47 0.85 5.71 10.56
N LYS A 48 1.96 6.34 10.15
CA LYS A 48 1.98 7.25 8.98
C LYS A 48 1.71 6.50 7.69
N THR A 49 2.11 5.24 7.60
CA THR A 49 1.79 4.36 6.47
C THR A 49 0.30 4.07 6.41
N ALA A 50 -0.34 3.80 7.56
CA ALA A 50 -1.79 3.61 7.65
C ALA A 50 -2.55 4.89 7.25
N ILE A 51 -2.12 6.06 7.71
CA ILE A 51 -2.70 7.36 7.32
C ILE A 51 -2.60 7.56 5.81
N LYS A 52 -1.41 7.35 5.23
CA LYS A 52 -1.17 7.54 3.79
C LYS A 52 -2.02 6.59 2.95
N ALA A 53 -2.19 5.33 3.38
CA ALA A 53 -3.09 4.37 2.76
C ALA A 53 -4.54 4.88 2.74
N VAL A 54 -5.07 5.33 3.88
CA VAL A 54 -6.44 5.86 3.98
C VAL A 54 -6.63 7.13 3.15
N MET A 55 -5.69 8.08 3.19
CA MET A 55 -5.77 9.30 2.40
C MET A 55 -5.75 9.03 0.90
N SER A 56 -4.93 8.08 0.45
CA SER A 56 -4.84 7.71 -0.97
C SER A 56 -6.13 7.09 -1.51
N LEU A 57 -6.89 6.37 -0.69
CA LEU A 57 -8.24 5.91 -1.05
C LEU A 57 -9.23 7.07 -1.16
N ARG A 58 -9.18 8.02 -0.23
CA ARG A 58 -10.08 9.19 -0.26
C ARG A 58 -9.88 9.98 -1.55
N ALA A 59 -8.63 10.16 -1.99
CA ALA A 59 -8.31 10.78 -3.28
C ALA A 59 -8.84 9.98 -4.48
N LYS A 60 -8.76 8.63 -4.46
CA LYS A 60 -9.33 7.79 -5.52
C LYS A 60 -10.87 7.84 -5.57
N ARG A 61 -11.54 7.90 -4.42
CA ARG A 61 -13.01 8.02 -4.34
C ARG A 61 -13.50 9.39 -4.82
N SER A 62 -12.73 10.45 -4.63
CA SER A 62 -13.05 11.78 -5.17
C SER A 62 -12.98 11.82 -6.70
N ASN A 63 -12.03 11.10 -7.32
CA ASN A 63 -11.95 11.01 -8.78
C ASN A 63 -13.07 10.17 -9.42
N LEU A 64 -13.68 9.24 -8.67
CA LEU A 64 -14.80 8.44 -9.17
C LEU A 64 -16.13 9.22 -9.21
N LYS A 65 -16.25 10.31 -8.44
CA LYS A 65 -17.45 11.17 -8.43
C LYS A 65 -17.50 12.18 -9.60
N MET A 66 -16.49 12.20 -10.46
CA MET A 66 -16.35 13.13 -11.59
C MET A 66 -16.64 12.47 -12.94
N ILE A 67 -17.37 11.35 -12.92
CA ILE A 67 -17.83 10.63 -14.12
C ILE A 67 -19.32 10.28 -13.92
N ILE A 68 -20.16 11.32 -13.79
CA ILE A 68 -21.61 11.23 -13.95
C ILE A 68 -22.12 12.57 -14.44
#